data_AF-A0A164WG88-F1
#
_entry.id   AF-A0A164WG88-F1
#
_cell.length_a   1.000
_cell.length_b   1.000
_cell.length_c   1.000
_cell.angle_alpha   90.00
_cell.angle_beta   90.00
_cell.angle_gamma   90.00
#
_symmetry.space_group_name_H-M   'P 1'
#
loop_
_entity.id
_entity.type
_entity.pdbx_description
1 polymer ?
#
loop_
_entity_poly.entity_id
_entity_poly.type
_entity_poly.pdbx_seq_one_letter_code
_entity_poly.pdbx_strand_id
1 'polypeptide(L)' 'RGAFKLGGNSSCRQHIRSHYDLYIARCEEEACEPKEHCMPRDILRKKQLREAVA' A
#
# COMPACT_ATOMS: atom_id res chain seq x y z
N ARG A 1 11.65 -15.42 8.05
CA ARG A 1 10.87 -15.16 6.81
C ARG A 1 9.72 -14.20 7.17
N GLY A 2 9.88 -12.89 6.97
CA GLY A 2 8.89 -11.87 7.41
C GLY A 2 8.85 -10.63 6.52
N ALA A 3 9.35 -10.72 5.29
CA ALA A 3 9.49 -9.57 4.38
C ALA A 3 8.15 -9.14 3.72
N PHE A 4 7.13 -10.01 3.73
CA PHE A 4 5.84 -9.73 3.08
C PHE A 4 4.85 -8.93 3.93
N LYS A 5 5.04 -8.83 5.26
CA LYS A 5 4.00 -8.26 6.12
C LYS A 5 4.09 -6.73 6.30
N LEU A 6 5.25 -6.09 6.13
CA LEU A 6 5.43 -4.77 6.75
C LEU A 6 6.33 -3.76 6.01
N GLY A 7 6.70 -3.97 4.75
CA GLY A 7 7.44 -2.93 4.00
C GLY A 7 8.69 -2.40 4.74
N GLY A 8 9.37 -3.29 5.48
CA GLY A 8 10.42 -2.91 6.44
C GLY A 8 11.72 -2.43 5.79
N ASN A 9 11.91 -2.70 4.50
CA ASN A 9 13.01 -2.17 3.71
C ASN A 9 12.50 -1.52 2.41
N SER A 10 13.27 -0.58 1.84
CA SER A 10 12.89 0.17 0.64
C SER A 10 12.65 -0.71 -0.59
N SER A 11 13.32 -1.88 -0.66
CA SER A 11 13.12 -2.84 -1.75
C SER A 11 11.74 -3.49 -1.67
N CYS A 12 11.29 -3.90 -0.48
CA CYS A 12 9.95 -4.42 -0.25
C CYS A 12 8.88 -3.38 -0.59
N ARG A 13 9.10 -2.09 -0.26
CA ARG A 13 8.15 -1.02 -0.62
C ARG A 13 8.06 -0.84 -2.15
N GLN A 14 9.19 -0.86 -2.86
CA GLN A 14 9.21 -0.83 -4.32
C GLN A 14 8.46 -2.04 -4.91
N HIS A 15 8.74 -3.24 -4.40
CA HIS A 15 8.09 -4.47 -4.87
C HIS A 15 6.57 -4.46 -4.61
N ILE A 16 6.13 -4.00 -3.43
CA ILE A 16 4.72 -3.83 -3.10
C ILE A 16 4.06 -2.79 -4.02
N ARG A 17 4.74 -1.69 -4.36
CA ARG A 17 4.20 -0.70 -5.30
C ARG A 17 4.05 -1.25 -6.72
N SER A 18 4.99 -2.09 -7.17
CA SER A 18 4.89 -2.77 -8.47
C SER A 18 3.78 -3.82 -8.51
N HIS A 19 3.44 -4.41 -7.37
CA HIS A 19 2.37 -5.42 -7.23
C HIS A 19 1.25 -4.92 -6.29
N TYR A 20 0.86 -3.67 -6.44
CA TYR A 20 -0.05 -3.02 -5.50
C TYR A 20 -1.43 -3.68 -5.48
N ASP A 21 -1.94 -4.16 -6.60
CA ASP A 21 -3.22 -4.88 -6.68
C ASP A 21 -3.22 -6.14 -5.82
N LEU A 22 -2.12 -6.90 -5.84
CA LEU A 22 -1.96 -8.08 -4.99
C LEU A 22 -1.87 -7.69 -3.51
N TYR A 23 -1.18 -6.59 -3.20
CA TYR A 23 -1.08 -6.07 -1.84
C TYR A 23 -2.45 -5.64 -1.29
N ILE A 24 -3.27 -4.97 -2.10
CA ILE A 24 -4.63 -4.57 -1.71
C ILE A 24 -5.51 -5.78 -1.48
N ALA A 25 -5.51 -6.75 -2.40
CA ALA A 25 -6.28 -7.98 -2.24
C ALA A 25 -5.89 -8.74 -0.95
N ARG A 26 -4.59 -8.79 -0.62
CA ARG A 26 -4.13 -9.36 0.67
C ARG A 26 -4.59 -8.53 1.86
N CYS A 27 -4.54 -7.20 1.75
CA CYS A 27 -5.04 -6.31 2.79
C CYS A 27 -6.54 -6.50 3.05
N GLU A 28 -7.34 -6.65 1.99
CA GLU A 28 -8.78 -6.94 2.08
C GLU A 28 -9.06 -8.30 2.72
N GLU A 29 -8.32 -9.35 2.33
CA GLU A 29 -8.45 -10.69 2.95
C GLU A 29 -8.04 -10.71 4.43
N GLU A 30 -7.01 -9.94 4.80
CA GLU A 30 -6.56 -9.82 6.19
C GLU A 30 -7.34 -8.75 6.98
N ALA A 31 -8.37 -8.13 6.39
CA ALA A 31 -9.14 -7.02 6.94
C ALA A 31 -8.25 -5.91 7.54
N CYS A 32 -7.11 -5.63 6.89
CA CYS A 32 -6.15 -4.64 7.33
C CYS A 32 -6.07 -3.48 6.33
N GLU A 33 -5.91 -2.27 6.87
CA GLU A 33 -5.81 -1.09 6.02
C GLU A 33 -4.43 -1.05 5.32
N PRO A 34 -4.40 -0.85 3.98
CA PRO A 34 -3.16 -0.68 3.26
C PRO A 34 -2.41 0.53 3.78
N LYS A 35 -1.11 0.36 4.05
CA LYS A 35 -0.28 1.44 4.59
C LYS A 35 0.05 2.47 3.52
N GLU A 36 -0.06 3.76 3.86
CA GLU A 36 0.20 4.87 2.92
C GLU A 36 1.59 4.84 2.29
N HIS A 37 2.62 4.43 3.03
CA HIS A 37 3.99 4.33 2.51
C HIS A 37 4.20 3.18 1.52
N CYS A 38 3.27 2.21 1.47
CA CYS A 38 3.24 1.14 0.48
C CYS A 38 2.41 1.52 -0.75
N MET A 39 1.63 2.61 -0.69
CA MET A 39 0.82 3.06 -1.80
C MET A 39 1.67 3.67 -2.92
N PRO A 40 1.36 3.38 -4.19
CA PRO A 40 1.82 4.16 -5.33
C PRO A 40 1.45 5.62 -5.15
N ARG A 41 2.31 6.53 -5.65
CA ARG A 41 2.12 7.97 -5.51
C ARG A 41 0.80 8.44 -6.11
N ASP A 42 0.39 7.90 -7.25
CA ASP A 42 -0.88 8.23 -7.90
C ASP A 42 -2.10 7.90 -7.04
N ILE A 43 -2.07 6.76 -6.36
CA ILE A 43 -3.15 6.30 -5.49
C ILE A 43 -3.17 7.09 -4.19
N LEU A 44 -2.00 7.31 -3.60
CA LEU A 44 -1.86 8.15 -2.41
C LEU A 44 -2.36 9.57 -2.67
N ARG A 45 -2.01 10.16 -3.82
CA ARG A 45 -2.47 11.49 -4.20
C ARG A 45 -3.97 11.54 -4.43
N LYS A 46 -4.56 10.52 -5.07
CA LYS A 46 -6.02 10.40 -5.19
C LYS A 46 -6.70 10.29 -3.82
N LYS A 47 -6.14 9.53 -2.89
CA LYS A 47 -6.67 9.39 -1.52
C LYS A 47 -6.64 10.73 -0.79
N GLN A 48 -5.50 11.41 -0.78
CA GLN A 48 -5.35 12.74 -0.17
C GLN A 48 -6.28 13.78 -0.79
N LEU A 49 -6.47 13.76 -2.12
CA LEU A 49 -7.42 14.64 -2.79
C LEU A 49 -8.87 14.33 -2.40
N ARG A 50 -9.24 13.05 -2.22
CA ARG A 50 -10.57 12.68 -1.72
C ARG A 50 -10.78 13.12 -0.27
N GLU A 51 -9.77 12.97 0.58
CA GLU A 51 -9.81 13.38 1.98
C GLU A 51 -9.81 14.92 2.13
N ALA A 52 -9.15 15.66 1.25
CA ALA A 52 -9.13 17.13 1.28
C ALA A 52 -10.41 17.78 0.73
N VAL A 53 -11.26 17.02 0.02
CA VAL A 53 -12.52 17.50 -0.56
C VAL A 53 -13.74 17.07 0.28
N ALA A 54 -13.57 16.11 1.21
CA ALA A 54 -14.59 15.64 2.15
C ALA A 54 -14.60 16.47 3.44
#